data_AF-W5W710-F1
#
_entry.id   AF-W5W710-F1
#
_cell.length_a   1.000
_cell.length_b   1.000
_cell.length_c   1.000
_cell.angle_alpha   90.00
_cell.angle_beta   90.00
_cell.angle_gamma   90.00
#
_symmetry.space_group_name_H-M   'P 1'
#
loop_
_entity.id
_entity.type
_entity.pdbx_description
1 polymer ?
#
loop_
_entity_poly.entity_id
_entity_poly.type
_entity_poly.pdbx_seq_one_letter_code
_entity_poly.pdbx_strand_id
1 'polypeptide(L)'
;MDTVDTAAAVVLRGGLLLAVRRHGASEFGVPLARDLASETGLLLRSWRPMHGLGACLAVADGVAAPTGAVAEVAWIDDACEQDGIALGEQLGALVPELRARGLLRRRAELTGRQSGQRVVLAVDLDGTTVFDGDRPGPRVTAVLTELVEREDVRVVVATSRAPRGVRTLLGPLAERVDLLCCNGSLHAHEDRLTRFAQLPPQRLHRVVGELTAEGTPFYLEYGDRFAVSGAGFAWMDYPDRCALPAEPELAGVVKLVVDAPEPPWGAARLRELAGPGTELCPHTDGVIEVTPVGVSKATGLAALLGGPADPLVVFGNDLNDQDLLGHADMAVVVGDGLPGVERAGHVRRVAAQDGAVAMALRQAVG
;
A
#
# COMPACT_ATOMS: atom_id res chain seq x y z
N MET A 1 -30.05 -3.52 9.37
CA MET A 1 -28.70 -3.13 9.84
C MET A 1 -28.13 -4.23 10.74
N ASP A 2 -28.97 -4.82 11.61
CA ASP A 2 -28.65 -5.92 12.56
C ASP A 2 -27.96 -7.17 11.98
N THR A 3 -28.13 -7.45 10.68
CA THR A 3 -27.53 -8.62 10.02
C THR A 3 -26.02 -8.49 9.82
N VAL A 4 -25.49 -7.27 9.83
CA VAL A 4 -24.04 -7.01 9.67
C VAL A 4 -23.35 -7.11 11.00
N ASP A 5 -23.98 -6.58 12.04
CA ASP A 5 -23.39 -6.45 13.37
C ASP A 5 -23.00 -7.80 13.97
N THR A 6 -23.66 -8.87 13.54
CA THR A 6 -23.42 -10.25 14.00
C THR A 6 -22.60 -11.09 13.03
N ALA A 7 -22.27 -10.57 11.84
CA ALA A 7 -21.49 -11.30 10.84
C ALA A 7 -19.97 -11.13 11.07
N ALA A 8 -19.21 -12.19 10.76
CA ALA A 8 -17.75 -12.09 10.69
C ALA A 8 -17.31 -11.08 9.63
N ALA A 9 -16.42 -10.17 10.00
CA ALA A 9 -15.78 -9.24 9.07
C ALA A 9 -14.53 -9.90 8.48
N VAL A 10 -14.65 -10.36 7.24
CA VAL A 10 -13.54 -10.89 6.44
C VAL A 10 -12.84 -9.71 5.78
N VAL A 11 -11.64 -9.36 6.24
CA VAL A 11 -10.81 -8.32 5.64
C VAL A 11 -9.61 -8.97 4.94
N LEU A 12 -9.44 -8.67 3.65
CA LEU A 12 -8.36 -9.19 2.81
C LEU A 12 -7.50 -8.05 2.26
N ARG A 13 -6.17 -8.22 2.30
CA ARG A 13 -5.19 -7.30 1.68
C ARG A 13 -4.05 -8.11 1.06
N GLY A 14 -3.79 -7.97 -0.24
CA GLY A 14 -2.81 -8.79 -0.94
C GLY A 14 -3.09 -10.30 -0.88
N GLY A 15 -4.37 -10.66 -0.75
CA GLY A 15 -4.81 -12.05 -0.51
C GLY A 15 -4.56 -12.58 0.90
N LEU A 16 -4.09 -11.77 1.85
CA LEU A 16 -3.94 -12.17 3.25
C LEU A 16 -5.19 -11.83 4.06
N LEU A 17 -5.63 -12.75 4.90
CA LEU A 17 -6.80 -12.60 5.76
C LEU A 17 -6.41 -12.06 7.13
N LEU A 18 -7.12 -11.03 7.59
CA LEU A 18 -7.01 -10.57 8.98
C LEU A 18 -7.60 -11.59 9.94
N ALA A 19 -6.81 -11.98 10.93
CA ALA A 19 -7.20 -12.80 12.06
C ALA A 19 -6.81 -12.12 13.37
N VAL A 20 -7.57 -12.37 14.43
CA VAL A 20 -7.37 -11.77 15.76
C VAL A 20 -7.34 -12.84 16.83
N ARG A 21 -6.43 -12.70 17.80
CA ARG A 21 -6.37 -13.54 18.99
C ARG A 21 -6.64 -12.70 20.23
N ARG A 22 -7.75 -12.99 20.88
CA ARG A 22 -8.19 -12.29 22.10
C ARG A 22 -7.36 -12.75 23.30
N HIS A 23 -7.27 -11.90 24.34
CA HIS A 23 -6.57 -12.28 25.57
C HIS A 23 -7.17 -13.56 26.18
N GLY A 24 -6.30 -14.50 26.56
CA GLY A 24 -6.70 -15.80 27.12
C GLY A 24 -7.15 -16.85 26.10
N ALA A 25 -7.29 -16.50 24.82
CA ALA A 25 -7.58 -17.45 23.75
C ALA A 25 -6.29 -18.12 23.23
N SER A 26 -6.37 -19.43 22.98
CA SER A 26 -5.31 -20.21 22.32
C SER A 26 -5.39 -20.17 20.80
N GLU A 27 -6.54 -19.76 20.24
CA GLU A 27 -6.85 -19.82 18.81
C GLU A 27 -7.12 -18.42 18.24
N PHE A 28 -6.86 -18.27 16.94
CA PHE A 28 -7.22 -17.08 16.18
C PHE A 28 -8.66 -17.17 15.69
N GLY A 29 -9.38 -16.06 15.77
CA GLY A 29 -10.70 -15.89 15.18
C GLY A 29 -10.73 -14.73 14.20
N VAL A 30 -11.94 -14.35 13.81
CA VAL A 30 -12.22 -13.13 13.04
C VAL A 30 -13.01 -12.16 13.91
N PRO A 31 -12.81 -10.84 13.76
CA PRO A 31 -13.67 -9.86 14.41
C PRO A 31 -15.07 -9.91 13.82
N LEU A 32 -16.08 -9.60 14.63
CA LEU A 32 -17.41 -9.27 14.10
C LEU A 32 -17.38 -7.85 13.52
N ALA A 33 -18.24 -7.56 12.55
CA ALA A 33 -18.25 -6.24 11.91
C ALA A 33 -18.47 -5.08 12.90
N ARG A 34 -19.32 -5.27 13.92
CA ARG A 34 -19.56 -4.25 14.97
C ARG A 34 -18.35 -4.03 15.89
N ASP A 35 -17.54 -5.07 16.07
CA ASP A 35 -16.42 -5.09 17.01
C ASP A 35 -15.09 -4.77 16.31
N LEU A 36 -15.07 -4.69 14.96
CA LEU A 36 -13.89 -4.50 14.13
C LEU A 36 -13.05 -3.29 14.59
N ALA A 37 -13.68 -2.14 14.78
CA ALA A 37 -12.99 -0.91 15.18
C ALA A 37 -12.42 -1.02 16.59
N SER A 38 -13.18 -1.53 17.56
CA SER A 38 -12.71 -1.68 18.95
C SER A 38 -11.65 -2.78 19.10
N GLU A 39 -11.71 -3.83 18.29
CA GLU A 39 -10.80 -4.97 18.37
C GLU A 39 -9.49 -4.72 17.62
N THR A 40 -9.51 -3.93 16.54
CA THR A 40 -8.35 -3.82 15.63
C THR A 40 -7.93 -2.40 15.29
N GLY A 41 -8.74 -1.40 15.61
CA GLY A 41 -8.56 -0.01 15.17
C GLY A 41 -8.99 0.24 13.71
N LEU A 42 -9.37 -0.79 12.95
CA LEU A 42 -9.82 -0.63 11.57
C LEU A 42 -11.21 -0.02 11.49
N LEU A 43 -11.39 0.93 10.57
CA LEU A 43 -12.67 1.57 10.33
C LEU A 43 -13.38 0.92 9.16
N LEU A 44 -14.53 0.30 9.41
CA LEU A 44 -15.34 -0.33 8.36
C LEU A 44 -15.81 0.72 7.35
N ARG A 45 -15.40 0.57 6.09
CA ARG A 45 -15.78 1.44 4.98
C ARG A 45 -17.00 0.95 4.23
N SER A 46 -16.98 -0.32 3.86
CA SER A 46 -18.07 -0.97 3.12
C SER A 46 -18.00 -2.48 3.32
N TRP A 47 -19.09 -3.19 3.07
CA TRP A 47 -19.09 -4.65 3.16
C TRP A 47 -20.03 -5.25 2.12
N ARG A 48 -19.80 -6.53 1.80
CA ARG A 48 -20.66 -7.35 0.95
C ARG A 48 -20.90 -8.71 1.63
N PRO A 49 -22.16 -9.18 1.78
CA PRO A 49 -22.43 -10.46 2.39
C PRO A 49 -21.81 -11.62 1.58
N MET A 50 -21.26 -12.61 2.28
CA MET A 50 -20.85 -13.89 1.71
C MET A 50 -21.98 -14.89 1.91
N HIS A 51 -22.73 -15.16 0.83
CA HIS A 51 -23.85 -16.08 0.86
C HIS A 51 -23.44 -17.45 1.43
N GLY A 52 -24.20 -17.92 2.44
CA GLY A 52 -24.03 -19.24 3.05
C GLY A 52 -23.03 -19.35 4.21
N LEU A 53 -22.36 -18.25 4.62
CA LEU A 53 -21.23 -18.33 5.58
C LEU A 53 -21.39 -17.53 6.88
N GLY A 54 -22.47 -16.77 7.06
CA GLY A 54 -22.59 -15.88 8.22
C GLY A 54 -21.47 -14.82 8.31
N ALA A 55 -20.90 -14.43 7.16
CA ALA A 55 -19.76 -13.54 7.06
C ALA A 55 -19.98 -12.47 5.98
N CYS A 56 -19.23 -11.37 6.08
CA CYS A 56 -19.16 -10.31 5.10
C CYS A 56 -17.71 -10.06 4.66
N LEU A 57 -17.51 -9.90 3.36
CA LEU A 57 -16.27 -9.35 2.83
C LEU A 57 -16.29 -7.84 3.10
N ALA A 58 -15.42 -7.40 4.00
CA ALA A 58 -15.33 -6.03 4.47
C ALA A 58 -14.14 -5.30 3.83
N VAL A 59 -14.36 -4.03 3.52
CA VAL A 59 -13.30 -3.07 3.19
C VAL A 59 -13.18 -2.13 4.36
N ALA A 60 -11.97 -1.94 4.86
CA ALA A 60 -11.71 -1.14 6.04
C ALA A 60 -10.45 -0.30 5.89
N ASP A 61 -10.49 0.91 6.44
CA ASP A 61 -9.40 1.89 6.44
C ASP A 61 -8.52 1.71 7.68
N GLY A 62 -7.23 2.05 7.57
CA GLY A 62 -6.25 2.02 8.67
C GLY A 62 -5.37 0.77 8.73
N VAL A 63 -4.51 0.72 9.74
CA VAL A 63 -3.62 -0.42 10.03
C VAL A 63 -4.19 -1.17 11.23
N ALA A 64 -4.39 -2.49 11.09
CA ALA A 64 -4.82 -3.32 12.21
C ALA A 64 -3.71 -3.42 13.25
N ALA A 65 -4.05 -3.22 14.52
CA ALA A 65 -3.12 -3.33 15.63
C ALA A 65 -3.76 -4.05 16.83
N PRO A 66 -2.97 -4.66 17.72
CA PRO A 66 -3.46 -5.15 19.01
C PRO A 66 -4.14 -4.02 19.80
N THR A 67 -5.17 -4.39 20.58
CA THR A 67 -5.97 -3.46 21.38
C THR A 67 -6.17 -4.00 22.80
N GLY A 68 -6.91 -3.30 23.66
CA GLY A 68 -7.24 -3.83 24.99
C GLY A 68 -8.03 -5.14 24.95
N ALA A 69 -8.75 -5.43 23.86
CA ALA A 69 -9.52 -6.66 23.69
C ALA A 69 -8.72 -7.75 22.94
N VAL A 70 -7.80 -7.34 22.06
CA VAL A 70 -7.05 -8.23 21.17
C VAL A 70 -5.58 -8.24 21.57
N ALA A 71 -5.10 -9.42 21.99
CA ALA A 71 -3.70 -9.63 22.34
C ALA A 71 -2.78 -9.59 21.11
N GLU A 72 -3.29 -10.05 19.97
CA GLU A 72 -2.52 -10.17 18.74
C GLU A 72 -3.41 -10.08 17.50
N VAL A 73 -2.92 -9.36 16.49
CA VAL A 73 -3.45 -9.39 15.12
C VAL A 73 -2.49 -10.19 14.25
N ALA A 74 -3.02 -10.93 13.28
CA ALA A 74 -2.26 -11.70 12.31
C ALA A 74 -2.85 -11.53 10.91
N TRP A 75 -2.00 -11.53 9.90
CA TRP A 75 -2.41 -11.63 8.50
C TRP A 75 -1.96 -12.98 7.98
N ILE A 76 -2.93 -13.82 7.62
CA ILE A 76 -2.70 -15.25 7.35
C ILE A 76 -2.98 -15.59 5.89
N ASP A 77 -2.23 -16.55 5.36
CA ASP A 77 -2.49 -17.17 4.07
C ASP A 77 -3.26 -18.49 4.25
N ASP A 78 -3.40 -19.25 3.16
CA ASP A 78 -4.12 -20.52 3.19
C ASP A 78 -3.34 -21.69 3.80
N ALA A 79 -2.07 -21.49 4.18
CA ALA A 79 -1.20 -22.50 4.77
C ALA A 79 -0.92 -22.24 6.26
N CYS A 80 -1.62 -21.29 6.88
CA CYS A 80 -1.37 -20.81 8.25
C CYS A 80 -1.31 -21.90 9.33
N GLU A 81 -2.10 -22.98 9.20
CA GLU A 81 -2.06 -24.11 10.15
C GLU A 81 -0.70 -24.85 10.11
N GLN A 82 -0.04 -24.88 8.95
CA GLN A 82 1.31 -25.45 8.80
C GLN A 82 2.37 -24.60 9.52
N ASP A 83 2.10 -23.30 9.69
CA ASP A 83 2.93 -22.38 10.45
C ASP A 83 2.58 -22.36 11.95
N GLY A 84 1.74 -23.30 12.40
CA GLY A 84 1.33 -23.43 13.80
C GLY A 84 0.26 -22.42 14.23
N ILE A 85 -0.45 -21.78 13.30
CA ILE A 85 -1.55 -20.87 13.61
C ILE A 85 -2.83 -21.69 13.80
N ALA A 86 -3.24 -21.87 15.06
CA ALA A 86 -4.49 -22.55 15.39
C ALA A 86 -5.70 -21.64 15.11
N LEU A 87 -6.70 -22.17 14.40
CA LEU A 87 -7.90 -21.43 13.98
C LEU A 87 -9.10 -21.87 14.81
N GLY A 88 -9.86 -20.90 15.31
CA GLY A 88 -11.15 -21.16 15.92
C GLY A 88 -12.19 -21.55 14.87
N GLU A 89 -13.25 -22.24 15.29
CA GLU A 89 -14.27 -22.85 14.43
C GLU A 89 -14.77 -21.92 13.30
N GLN A 90 -15.13 -20.68 13.63
CA GLN A 90 -15.67 -19.72 12.65
C GLN A 90 -14.64 -19.33 11.58
N LEU A 91 -13.38 -19.10 11.96
CA LEU A 91 -12.31 -18.75 11.02
C LEU A 91 -11.93 -19.98 10.17
N GLY A 92 -11.81 -21.15 10.80
CA GLY A 92 -11.54 -22.42 10.12
C GLY A 92 -12.59 -22.76 9.05
N ALA A 93 -13.87 -22.44 9.29
CA ALA A 93 -14.93 -22.62 8.30
C ALA A 93 -14.83 -21.65 7.09
N LEU A 94 -14.22 -20.47 7.27
CA LEU A 94 -14.10 -19.46 6.21
C LEU A 94 -12.93 -19.74 5.26
N VAL A 95 -11.81 -20.26 5.76
CA VAL A 95 -10.58 -20.46 4.98
C VAL A 95 -10.80 -21.30 3.70
N PRO A 96 -11.47 -22.48 3.74
CA PRO A 96 -11.72 -23.26 2.53
C PRO A 96 -12.52 -22.52 1.46
N GLU A 97 -13.51 -21.73 1.88
CA GLU A 97 -14.37 -20.99 0.94
C GLU A 97 -13.63 -19.79 0.34
N LEU A 98 -12.82 -19.08 1.12
CA LEU A 98 -11.95 -18.02 0.61
C LEU A 98 -10.91 -18.56 -0.38
N ARG A 99 -10.35 -19.75 -0.11
CA ARG A 99 -9.45 -20.46 -1.03
C ARG A 99 -10.17 -20.89 -2.32
N ALA A 100 -11.39 -21.41 -2.20
CA ALA A 100 -12.19 -21.86 -3.34
C ALA A 100 -12.55 -20.70 -4.29
N ARG A 101 -12.79 -19.51 -3.72
CA ARG A 101 -13.05 -18.27 -4.46
C ARG A 101 -11.79 -17.57 -4.99
N GLY A 102 -10.59 -18.09 -4.69
CA GLY A 102 -9.32 -17.48 -5.07
C GLY A 102 -9.05 -16.13 -4.38
N LEU A 103 -9.68 -15.89 -3.23
CA LEU A 103 -9.55 -14.65 -2.47
C LEU A 103 -8.39 -14.69 -1.47
N LEU A 104 -8.11 -15.88 -0.92
CA LEU A 104 -6.99 -16.11 -0.02
C LEU A 104 -5.76 -16.51 -0.83
N ARG A 105 -4.61 -15.90 -0.50
CA ARG A 105 -3.31 -16.23 -1.07
C ARG A 105 -3.09 -17.73 -0.93
N ARG A 106 -2.75 -18.35 -2.06
CA ARG A 106 -2.21 -19.71 -2.05
C ARG A 106 -0.72 -19.61 -1.88
N ARG A 107 -0.19 -20.33 -0.90
CA ARG A 107 1.27 -20.50 -0.83
C ARG A 107 1.70 -21.28 -2.06
N ALA A 108 2.35 -20.61 -3.00
CA ALA A 108 3.09 -21.29 -4.05
C ALA A 108 4.25 -22.03 -3.37
N GLU A 109 4.39 -23.33 -3.64
CA GLU A 109 5.69 -23.97 -3.47
C GLU A 109 6.62 -23.18 -4.40
N LEU A 110 7.62 -22.49 -3.85
CA LEU A 110 8.67 -21.84 -4.63
C LEU A 110 9.38 -22.91 -5.45
N THR A 111 8.82 -23.27 -6.61
CA THR A 111 9.49 -24.14 -7.57
C THR A 111 10.69 -23.35 -8.04
N GLY A 112 11.89 -23.92 -7.88
CA GLY A 112 13.16 -23.21 -8.11
C GLY A 112 13.17 -22.42 -9.42
N ARG A 113 13.86 -21.28 -9.43
CA ARG A 113 13.98 -20.37 -10.58
C ARG A 113 14.19 -21.19 -11.86
N GLN A 114 13.33 -20.99 -12.85
CA GLN A 114 13.60 -21.54 -14.17
C GLN A 114 14.79 -20.81 -14.80
N SER A 115 15.56 -21.54 -15.61
CA SER A 115 16.70 -20.94 -16.32
C SER A 115 16.19 -19.80 -17.21
N GLY A 116 16.72 -18.59 -16.98
CA GLY A 116 16.35 -17.38 -17.74
C GLY A 116 15.26 -16.50 -17.11
N GLN A 117 14.66 -16.88 -15.97
CA GLN A 117 13.76 -15.98 -15.22
C GLN A 117 14.55 -14.90 -14.48
N ARG A 118 14.05 -13.66 -14.54
CA ARG A 118 14.58 -12.55 -13.73
C ARG A 118 13.84 -12.49 -12.41
N VAL A 119 14.47 -11.96 -11.36
CA VAL A 119 13.74 -11.57 -10.15
C VAL A 119 13.31 -10.13 -10.27
N VAL A 120 12.04 -9.87 -10.02
CA VAL A 120 11.53 -8.52 -9.83
C VAL A 120 11.70 -8.17 -8.36
N LEU A 121 12.60 -7.23 -8.08
CA LEU A 121 12.77 -6.64 -6.76
C LEU A 121 11.98 -5.32 -6.72
N ALA A 122 10.84 -5.32 -6.05
CA ALA A 122 10.08 -4.11 -5.78
C ALA A 122 10.42 -3.58 -4.38
N VAL A 123 10.86 -2.34 -4.28
CA VAL A 123 11.34 -1.74 -3.03
C VAL A 123 10.70 -0.37 -2.80
N ASP A 124 10.11 -0.19 -1.61
CA ASP A 124 9.66 1.13 -1.17
C ASP A 124 10.85 2.02 -0.70
N LEU A 125 10.58 3.32 -0.60
CA LEU A 125 11.56 4.33 -0.18
C LEU A 125 11.42 4.70 1.29
N ASP A 126 10.37 5.45 1.63
CA ASP A 126 10.24 6.16 2.91
C ASP A 126 9.94 5.20 4.07
N GLY A 127 10.89 5.06 4.98
CA GLY A 127 10.81 4.10 6.09
C GLY A 127 11.22 2.67 5.71
N THR A 128 11.52 2.41 4.44
CA THR A 128 12.04 1.12 3.95
C THR A 128 13.53 1.18 3.63
N THR A 129 13.93 2.08 2.74
CA THR A 129 15.35 2.29 2.37
C THR A 129 15.88 3.65 2.82
N VAL A 130 14.98 4.61 3.07
CA VAL A 130 15.26 5.99 3.47
C VAL A 130 14.61 6.27 4.81
N PHE A 131 15.41 6.41 5.86
CA PHE A 131 14.90 6.58 7.23
C PHE A 131 14.85 8.04 7.70
N ASP A 132 15.75 8.88 7.17
CA ASP A 132 15.90 10.29 7.59
C ASP A 132 15.40 11.29 6.53
N GLY A 133 14.69 10.81 5.51
CA GLY A 133 14.07 11.64 4.46
C GLY A 133 15.01 12.17 3.35
N ASP A 134 16.33 11.99 3.47
CA ASP A 134 17.32 12.58 2.54
C ASP A 134 17.77 11.65 1.41
N ARG A 135 18.40 10.51 1.75
CA ARG A 135 18.86 9.50 0.77
C ARG A 135 18.77 8.10 1.38
N PRO A 136 18.75 7.04 0.56
CA PRO A 136 18.94 5.71 1.09
C PRO A 136 20.28 5.61 1.82
N GLY A 137 20.31 4.78 2.86
CA GLY A 137 21.55 4.55 3.59
C GLY A 137 22.68 4.06 2.67
N PRO A 138 23.95 4.29 3.02
CA PRO A 138 25.08 4.02 2.13
C PRO A 138 25.21 2.53 1.80
N ARG A 139 24.88 1.61 2.73
CA ARG A 139 24.95 0.16 2.47
C ARG A 139 23.82 -0.28 1.56
N VAL A 140 22.60 0.20 1.79
CA VAL A 140 21.47 -0.04 0.89
C VAL A 140 21.77 0.48 -0.51
N THR A 141 22.30 1.70 -0.63
CA THR A 141 22.68 2.30 -1.92
C THR A 141 23.71 1.45 -2.66
N ALA A 142 24.74 0.95 -1.96
CA ALA A 142 25.74 0.07 -2.55
C ALA A 142 25.10 -1.23 -3.07
N VAL A 143 24.23 -1.87 -2.29
CA VAL A 143 23.54 -3.09 -2.71
C VAL A 143 22.62 -2.85 -3.90
N LEU A 144 21.80 -1.79 -3.88
CA LEU A 144 20.93 -1.47 -4.99
C LEU A 144 21.72 -1.20 -6.27
N THR A 145 22.84 -0.48 -6.16
CA THR A 145 23.74 -0.22 -7.31
C THR A 145 24.27 -1.54 -7.88
N GLU A 146 24.73 -2.47 -7.04
CA GLU A 146 25.18 -3.79 -7.47
C GLU A 146 24.05 -4.63 -8.12
N LEU A 147 22.85 -4.60 -7.55
CA LEU A 147 21.70 -5.34 -8.07
C LEU A 147 21.22 -4.81 -9.43
N VAL A 148 21.35 -3.50 -9.68
CA VAL A 148 21.00 -2.90 -10.97
C VAL A 148 21.95 -3.31 -12.09
N GLU A 149 23.19 -3.71 -11.79
CA GLU A 149 24.11 -4.25 -12.80
C GLU A 149 23.78 -5.69 -13.22
N ARG A 150 22.91 -6.38 -12.48
CA ARG A 150 22.62 -7.80 -12.72
C ARG A 150 21.51 -7.97 -13.75
N GLU A 151 21.81 -8.69 -14.83
CA GLU A 151 20.82 -9.00 -15.87
C GLU A 151 19.69 -9.93 -15.40
N ASP A 152 19.89 -10.65 -14.29
CA ASP A 152 18.91 -11.55 -13.69
C ASP A 152 18.02 -10.86 -12.63
N VAL A 153 18.14 -9.54 -12.48
CA VAL A 153 17.38 -8.74 -11.51
C VAL A 153 16.78 -7.52 -12.20
N ARG A 154 15.48 -7.29 -11.98
CA ARG A 154 14.79 -6.06 -12.36
C ARG A 154 14.43 -5.30 -11.10
N VAL A 155 15.06 -4.15 -10.87
CA VAL A 155 14.77 -3.31 -9.71
C VAL A 155 13.65 -2.33 -10.05
N VAL A 156 12.61 -2.32 -9.21
CA VAL A 156 11.47 -1.42 -9.29
C VAL A 156 11.37 -0.65 -7.97
N VAL A 157 11.44 0.66 -8.02
CA VAL A 157 11.16 1.52 -6.87
C VAL A 157 9.66 1.79 -6.83
N ALA A 158 8.96 1.34 -5.79
CA ALA A 158 7.50 1.45 -5.67
C ALA A 158 7.11 2.36 -4.50
N THR A 159 6.61 3.56 -4.77
CA THR A 159 6.49 4.63 -3.76
C THR A 159 5.25 5.53 -3.96
N SER A 160 4.84 6.23 -2.91
CA SER A 160 3.82 7.29 -2.98
C SER A 160 4.36 8.60 -3.59
N ARG A 161 5.69 8.78 -3.61
CA ARG A 161 6.37 9.93 -4.19
C ARG A 161 6.09 10.03 -5.69
N ALA A 162 6.10 11.26 -6.20
CA ALA A 162 6.15 11.54 -7.63
C ALA A 162 7.58 11.34 -8.16
N PRO A 163 7.78 11.13 -9.49
CA PRO A 163 9.09 10.90 -10.08
C PRO A 163 10.15 11.94 -9.67
N ARG A 164 9.78 13.21 -9.58
CA ARG A 164 10.68 14.29 -9.13
C ARG A 164 11.28 14.03 -7.75
N GLY A 165 10.45 13.64 -6.78
CA GLY A 165 10.88 13.36 -5.42
C GLY A 165 11.75 12.12 -5.32
N VAL A 166 11.58 11.15 -6.22
CA VAL A 166 12.44 9.96 -6.31
C VAL A 166 13.79 10.32 -6.93
N ARG A 167 13.81 11.11 -8.00
CA ARG A 167 15.06 11.56 -8.65
C ARG A 167 15.90 12.43 -7.72
N THR A 168 15.29 13.31 -6.93
CA THR A 168 16.00 14.08 -5.89
C THR A 168 16.68 13.17 -4.87
N LEU A 169 16.01 12.10 -4.47
CA LEU A 169 16.46 11.16 -3.43
C LEU A 169 17.55 10.20 -3.92
N LEU A 170 17.36 9.60 -5.10
CA LEU A 170 18.21 8.54 -5.64
C LEU A 170 19.29 9.05 -6.61
N GLY A 171 19.16 10.27 -7.12
CA GLY A 171 20.08 10.85 -8.09
C GLY A 171 20.25 9.95 -9.33
N PRO A 172 21.49 9.67 -9.77
CA PRO A 172 21.74 8.86 -10.97
C PRO A 172 21.14 7.45 -10.94
N LEU A 173 20.88 6.88 -9.76
CA LEU A 173 20.28 5.54 -9.67
C LEU A 173 18.84 5.53 -10.19
N ALA A 174 18.10 6.64 -10.07
CA ALA A 174 16.72 6.74 -10.54
C ALA A 174 16.59 6.52 -12.06
N GLU A 175 17.63 6.85 -12.82
CA GLU A 175 17.64 6.72 -14.28
C GLU A 175 17.91 5.28 -14.76
N ARG A 176 18.19 4.36 -13.81
CA ARG A 176 18.59 2.98 -14.10
C ARG A 176 17.60 1.93 -13.61
N VAL A 177 16.49 2.37 -13.01
CA VAL A 177 15.48 1.51 -12.38
C VAL A 177 14.10 1.94 -12.82
N ASP A 178 13.14 1.02 -12.75
CA ASP A 178 11.74 1.37 -12.96
C ASP A 178 11.21 2.16 -11.76
N LEU A 179 10.55 3.29 -12.00
CA LEU A 179 9.91 4.10 -10.96
C LEU A 179 8.39 3.90 -11.02
N LEU A 180 7.86 3.14 -10.09
CA LEU A 180 6.42 2.99 -9.89
C LEU A 180 5.96 4.01 -8.82
N CYS A 181 5.52 5.17 -9.28
CA CYS A 181 5.27 6.35 -8.46
C CYS A 181 3.78 6.55 -8.16
N CYS A 182 3.49 7.49 -7.26
CA CYS A 182 2.13 7.88 -6.89
C CYS A 182 1.24 6.68 -6.53
N ASN A 183 1.77 5.78 -5.69
CA ASN A 183 1.11 4.54 -5.23
C ASN A 183 0.72 3.60 -6.38
N GLY A 184 1.45 3.60 -7.50
CA GLY A 184 1.17 2.76 -8.65
C GLY A 184 0.32 3.40 -9.74
N SER A 185 -0.05 4.68 -9.59
CA SER A 185 -0.81 5.40 -10.63
C SER A 185 -0.02 5.61 -11.91
N LEU A 186 1.31 5.66 -11.82
CA LEU A 186 2.17 5.89 -12.96
C LEU A 186 3.50 5.16 -12.86
N HIS A 187 4.06 4.87 -14.02
CA HIS A 187 5.40 4.36 -14.21
C HIS A 187 6.24 5.40 -14.93
N ALA A 188 7.48 5.59 -14.47
CA ALA A 188 8.49 6.36 -15.15
C ALA A 188 9.79 5.56 -15.27
N HIS A 189 10.45 5.69 -16.42
CA HIS A 189 11.78 5.14 -16.67
C HIS A 189 12.46 6.05 -17.69
N GLU A 190 13.65 6.57 -17.35
CA GLU A 190 14.31 7.64 -18.12
C GLU A 190 13.32 8.80 -18.36
N ASP A 191 13.18 9.26 -19.61
CA ASP A 191 12.26 10.33 -20.02
C ASP A 191 10.84 9.83 -20.33
N ARG A 192 10.58 8.51 -20.22
CA ARG A 192 9.26 7.94 -20.52
C ARG A 192 8.40 7.94 -19.28
N LEU A 193 7.18 8.47 -19.40
CA LEU A 193 6.16 8.47 -18.36
C LEU A 193 4.88 7.84 -18.90
N THR A 194 4.38 6.84 -18.19
CA THR A 194 3.12 6.14 -18.48
C THR A 194 2.18 6.28 -17.29
N ARG A 195 1.03 6.94 -17.49
CA ARG A 195 -0.03 7.02 -16.47
C ARG A 195 -0.95 5.81 -16.61
N PHE A 196 -0.99 4.94 -15.61
CA PHE A 196 -1.89 3.78 -15.57
C PHE A 196 -3.28 4.15 -15.08
N ALA A 197 -3.38 5.13 -14.17
CA ALA A 197 -4.65 5.58 -13.61
C ALA A 197 -4.66 7.09 -13.37
N GLN A 198 -5.83 7.70 -13.50
CA GLN A 198 -6.03 9.14 -13.34
C GLN A 198 -7.35 9.38 -12.60
N LEU A 199 -7.40 10.49 -11.86
CA LEU A 199 -8.60 10.92 -11.17
C LEU A 199 -9.64 11.42 -12.19
N PRO A 200 -10.93 11.10 -12.04
CA PRO A 200 -11.96 11.57 -12.96
C PRO A 200 -12.05 13.11 -12.95
N PRO A 201 -11.82 13.81 -14.08
CA PRO A 201 -11.75 15.27 -14.09
C PRO A 201 -13.03 15.96 -13.60
N GLN A 202 -14.19 15.36 -13.86
CA GLN A 202 -15.49 15.87 -13.42
C GLN A 202 -15.64 15.84 -11.89
N ARG A 203 -15.03 14.84 -11.23
CA ARG A 203 -15.01 14.73 -9.76
C ARG A 203 -14.04 15.74 -9.17
N LEU A 204 -12.85 15.83 -9.76
CA LEU A 204 -11.85 16.83 -9.36
C LEU A 204 -12.39 18.25 -9.46
N HIS A 205 -13.15 18.59 -10.49
CA HIS A 205 -13.67 19.95 -10.67
C HIS A 205 -14.48 20.42 -9.46
N ARG A 206 -15.33 19.52 -8.93
CA ARG A 206 -16.13 19.80 -7.74
C ARG A 206 -15.26 19.96 -6.49
N VAL A 207 -14.33 19.02 -6.26
CA VAL A 207 -13.47 19.03 -5.07
C VAL A 207 -12.54 20.25 -5.06
N VAL A 208 -11.87 20.52 -6.18
CA VAL A 208 -10.96 21.66 -6.36
C VAL A 208 -11.72 22.98 -6.17
N GLY A 209 -12.92 23.11 -6.74
CA GLY A 209 -13.73 24.33 -6.59
C GLY A 209 -14.06 24.65 -5.14
N GLU A 210 -14.50 23.66 -4.36
CA GLU A 210 -14.82 23.84 -2.94
C GLU A 210 -13.57 24.13 -2.10
N LEU A 211 -12.47 23.40 -2.33
CA LEU A 211 -11.20 23.63 -1.63
C LEU A 211 -10.65 25.05 -1.90
N THR A 212 -10.72 25.51 -3.16
CA THR A 212 -10.32 26.86 -3.53
C THR A 212 -11.22 27.91 -2.91
N ALA A 213 -12.54 27.71 -2.89
CA ALA A 213 -13.49 28.65 -2.30
C ALA A 213 -13.29 28.80 -0.77
N GLU A 214 -12.92 27.73 -0.09
CA GLU A 214 -12.64 27.72 1.36
C GLU A 214 -11.19 28.08 1.71
N GLY A 215 -10.33 28.26 0.72
CA GLY A 215 -8.92 28.59 0.93
C GLY A 215 -8.11 27.45 1.55
N THR A 216 -8.58 26.20 1.45
CA THR A 216 -7.88 25.02 1.97
C THR A 216 -6.68 24.70 1.08
N PRO A 217 -5.47 24.52 1.63
CA PRO A 217 -4.31 24.17 0.82
C PRO A 217 -4.42 22.76 0.24
N PHE A 218 -4.06 22.61 -1.03
CA PHE A 218 -3.96 21.31 -1.71
C PHE A 218 -2.95 21.37 -2.85
N TYR A 219 -2.56 20.23 -3.38
CA TYR A 219 -1.85 20.16 -4.65
C TYR A 219 -2.43 19.09 -5.58
N LEU A 220 -2.31 19.35 -6.89
CA LEU A 220 -2.61 18.41 -7.96
C LEU A 220 -1.30 17.87 -8.52
N GLU A 221 -1.13 16.55 -8.54
CA GLU A 221 0.03 15.86 -9.10
C GLU A 221 -0.34 15.21 -10.44
N TYR A 222 0.52 15.39 -11.44
CA TYR A 222 0.36 14.87 -12.80
C TYR A 222 1.46 13.87 -13.17
N GLY A 223 2.49 13.73 -12.33
CA GLY A 223 3.68 12.90 -12.52
C GLY A 223 4.85 13.66 -13.10
N ASP A 224 4.62 14.42 -14.18
CA ASP A 224 5.59 15.28 -14.86
C ASP A 224 5.66 16.69 -14.24
N ARG A 225 4.54 17.20 -13.75
CA ARG A 225 4.41 18.47 -13.02
C ARG A 225 3.46 18.35 -11.84
N PHE A 226 3.43 19.37 -10.99
CA PHE A 226 2.43 19.52 -9.93
C PHE A 226 2.07 20.99 -9.74
N ALA A 227 0.85 21.25 -9.25
CA ALA A 227 0.36 22.61 -9.02
C ALA A 227 -0.20 22.74 -7.60
N VAL A 228 0.22 23.77 -6.87
CA VAL A 228 -0.11 23.97 -5.45
C VAL A 228 -1.06 25.15 -5.28
N SER A 229 -2.14 24.95 -4.53
CA SER A 229 -3.06 25.98 -4.05
C SER A 229 -2.72 26.38 -2.62
N GLY A 230 -2.65 27.68 -2.35
CA GLY A 230 -2.34 28.23 -1.02
C GLY A 230 -0.88 28.10 -0.60
N ALA A 231 -0.61 28.35 0.69
CA ALA A 231 0.74 28.36 1.27
C ALA A 231 1.19 27.01 1.86
N GLY A 232 0.38 25.95 1.70
CA GLY A 232 0.67 24.62 2.22
C GLY A 232 1.87 23.94 1.55
N PHE A 233 2.29 22.81 2.13
CA PHE A 233 3.35 21.95 1.57
C PHE A 233 4.69 22.67 1.34
N ALA A 234 5.11 23.56 2.25
CA ALA A 234 6.36 24.32 2.11
C ALA A 234 7.60 23.45 1.89
N TRP A 235 7.58 22.19 2.37
CA TRP A 235 8.62 21.20 2.18
C TRP A 235 8.75 20.70 0.72
N MET A 236 7.73 20.92 -0.13
CA MET A 236 7.79 20.63 -1.58
C MET A 236 8.44 21.79 -2.35
N ASP A 237 9.66 22.17 -1.96
CA ASP A 237 10.45 23.22 -2.62
C ASP A 237 11.22 22.65 -3.82
N TYR A 238 10.48 22.30 -4.86
CA TYR A 238 11.05 21.80 -6.11
C TYR A 238 11.12 22.92 -7.17
N PRO A 239 12.10 22.90 -8.09
CA PRO A 239 12.23 23.91 -9.14
C PRO A 239 10.99 24.06 -10.03
N ASP A 240 10.19 23.00 -10.16
CA ASP A 240 8.96 22.94 -10.95
C ASP A 240 7.69 23.20 -10.12
N ARG A 241 7.82 23.62 -8.86
CA ARG A 241 6.68 24.05 -8.04
C ARG A 241 6.00 25.24 -8.70
N CYS A 242 4.76 25.05 -9.16
CA CYS A 242 3.94 26.14 -9.67
C CYS A 242 2.69 26.39 -8.81
N ALA A 243 2.26 27.65 -8.77
CA ALA A 243 0.96 28.00 -8.21
C ALA A 243 -0.17 27.42 -9.08
N LEU A 244 -1.27 27.01 -8.45
CA LEU A 244 -2.48 26.58 -9.16
C LEU A 244 -3.01 27.76 -10.01
N PRO A 245 -3.20 27.59 -11.33
CA PRO A 245 -3.80 28.64 -12.17
C PRO A 245 -5.29 28.81 -11.84
N ALA A 246 -5.87 29.95 -12.23
CA ALA A 246 -7.29 30.24 -12.02
C ALA A 246 -8.22 29.19 -12.66
N GLU A 247 -7.82 28.65 -13.82
CA GLU A 247 -8.49 27.55 -14.51
C GLU A 247 -7.50 26.36 -14.64
N PRO A 248 -7.47 25.44 -13.66
CA PRO A 248 -6.55 24.31 -13.71
C PRO A 248 -6.99 23.24 -14.71
N GLU A 249 -6.03 22.69 -15.45
CA GLU A 249 -6.24 21.50 -16.29
C GLU A 249 -6.40 20.28 -15.40
N LEU A 250 -7.61 19.72 -15.29
CA LEU A 250 -7.86 18.58 -14.40
C LEU A 250 -7.64 17.21 -15.07
N ALA A 251 -7.46 17.19 -16.40
CA ALA A 251 -7.07 15.99 -17.12
C ALA A 251 -5.63 15.62 -16.77
N GLY A 252 -5.35 14.32 -16.62
CA GLY A 252 -3.99 13.83 -16.32
C GLY A 252 -3.60 13.87 -14.85
N VAL A 253 -4.42 14.42 -13.95
CA VAL A 253 -4.15 14.38 -12.49
C VAL A 253 -4.20 12.93 -12.02
N VAL A 254 -3.12 12.47 -11.39
CA VAL A 254 -2.98 11.12 -10.84
C VAL A 254 -3.24 11.09 -9.33
N LYS A 255 -3.05 12.21 -8.64
CA LYS A 255 -3.21 12.33 -7.19
C LYS A 255 -3.59 13.76 -6.82
N LEU A 256 -4.55 13.92 -5.93
CA LEU A 256 -4.87 15.17 -5.24
C LEU A 256 -4.48 14.98 -3.78
N VAL A 257 -3.79 15.94 -3.19
CA VAL A 257 -3.44 15.89 -1.78
C VAL A 257 -3.91 17.16 -1.10
N VAL A 258 -4.68 17.00 -0.02
CA VAL A 258 -5.32 18.08 0.71
C VAL A 258 -4.69 18.20 2.09
N ASP A 259 -4.31 19.41 2.48
CA ASP A 259 -3.84 19.74 3.81
C ASP A 259 -5.05 20.11 4.68
N ALA A 260 -5.58 19.13 5.43
CA ALA A 260 -6.83 19.23 6.17
C ALA A 260 -6.67 18.83 7.67
N PRO A 261 -5.80 19.51 8.44
CA PRO A 261 -5.58 19.20 9.85
C PRO A 261 -6.76 19.56 10.76
N GLU A 262 -7.64 20.44 10.31
CA GLU A 262 -8.76 20.96 11.09
C GLU A 262 -10.07 20.94 10.26
N PRO A 263 -11.23 20.93 10.93
CA PRO A 263 -12.53 21.08 10.27
C PRO A 263 -12.60 22.36 9.41
N PRO A 264 -13.45 22.40 8.37
CA PRO A 264 -14.50 21.44 8.04
C PRO A 264 -14.03 20.26 7.16
N TRP A 265 -12.76 20.21 6.78
CA TRP A 265 -12.23 19.15 5.93
C TRP A 265 -11.82 17.93 6.73
N GLY A 266 -12.17 16.76 6.21
CA GLY A 266 -11.88 15.47 6.79
C GLY A 266 -12.25 14.36 5.80
N ALA A 267 -11.82 13.13 6.09
CA ALA A 267 -11.98 12.01 5.17
C ALA A 267 -13.44 11.75 4.77
N ALA A 268 -14.40 11.98 5.67
CA ALA A 268 -15.82 11.82 5.38
C ALA A 268 -16.32 12.84 4.34
N ARG A 269 -16.05 14.14 4.56
CA ARG A 269 -16.46 15.23 3.66
C ARG A 269 -15.80 15.12 2.29
N LEU A 270 -14.48 14.89 2.26
CA LEU A 270 -13.76 14.70 0.99
C LEU A 270 -14.29 13.49 0.22
N ARG A 271 -14.63 12.40 0.90
CA ARG A 271 -15.17 11.20 0.25
C ARG A 271 -16.55 11.44 -0.36
N GLU A 272 -17.43 12.15 0.35
CA GLU A 272 -18.74 12.55 -0.19
C GLU A 272 -18.58 13.43 -1.43
N LEU A 273 -17.62 14.37 -1.38
CA LEU A 273 -17.40 15.33 -2.45
C LEU A 273 -16.75 14.72 -3.69
N ALA A 274 -15.66 13.95 -3.49
CA ALA A 274 -14.92 13.25 -4.53
C ALA A 274 -15.77 12.14 -5.17
N GLY A 275 -16.59 11.46 -4.37
CA GLY A 275 -17.57 10.51 -4.84
C GLY A 275 -16.98 9.22 -5.43
N PRO A 276 -17.77 8.46 -6.21
CA PRO A 276 -17.32 7.20 -6.79
C PRO A 276 -16.17 7.38 -7.78
N GLY A 277 -15.27 6.40 -7.81
CA GLY A 277 -14.09 6.41 -8.67
C GLY A 277 -12.82 6.94 -8.00
N THR A 278 -12.89 7.31 -6.72
CA THR A 278 -11.75 7.77 -5.92
C THR A 278 -11.55 6.96 -4.65
N GLU A 279 -10.32 6.87 -4.19
CA GLU A 279 -9.87 6.30 -2.92
C GLU A 279 -9.23 7.39 -2.06
N LEU A 280 -9.39 7.29 -0.75
CA LEU A 280 -8.88 8.28 0.19
C LEU A 280 -7.96 7.61 1.21
N CYS A 281 -6.78 8.18 1.40
CA CYS A 281 -5.82 7.78 2.42
C CYS A 281 -5.60 8.98 3.37
N PRO A 282 -6.32 9.03 4.51
CA PRO A 282 -6.07 10.03 5.54
C PRO A 282 -4.80 9.68 6.32
N HIS A 283 -3.98 10.69 6.58
CA HIS A 283 -2.81 10.63 7.43
C HIS A 283 -3.13 11.23 8.81
N THR A 284 -2.35 10.84 9.83
CA THR A 284 -2.55 11.28 11.21
C THR A 284 -2.25 12.77 11.43
N ASP A 285 -1.50 13.38 10.53
CA ASP A 285 -1.13 14.81 10.54
C ASP A 285 -2.17 15.72 9.88
N GLY A 286 -3.28 15.16 9.38
CA GLY A 286 -4.32 15.91 8.69
C GLY A 286 -4.20 15.96 7.17
N VAL A 287 -3.11 15.43 6.60
CA VAL A 287 -2.99 15.31 5.15
C VAL A 287 -3.93 14.20 4.66
N ILE A 288 -4.64 14.45 3.57
CA ILE A 288 -5.52 13.45 2.96
C ILE A 288 -5.15 13.31 1.48
N GLU A 289 -4.68 12.13 1.10
CA GLU A 289 -4.46 11.79 -0.30
C GLU A 289 -5.75 11.26 -0.93
N VAL A 290 -6.06 11.77 -2.12
CA VAL A 290 -7.14 11.30 -2.99
C VAL A 290 -6.48 10.70 -4.24
N THR A 291 -6.78 9.43 -4.50
CA THR A 291 -6.23 8.67 -5.63
C THR A 291 -7.36 8.02 -6.43
N PRO A 292 -7.12 7.53 -7.67
CA PRO A 292 -8.13 6.81 -8.43
C PRO A 292 -8.47 5.48 -7.76
N VAL A 293 -9.72 5.03 -7.90
CA VAL A 293 -10.13 3.74 -7.34
C VAL A 293 -9.34 2.57 -7.95
N GLY A 294 -8.98 1.60 -7.10
CA GLY A 294 -8.25 0.39 -7.52
C GLY A 294 -6.75 0.59 -7.77
N VAL A 295 -6.23 1.80 -7.54
CA VAL A 295 -4.79 2.06 -7.58
C VAL A 295 -4.13 1.53 -6.31
N SER A 296 -3.11 0.71 -6.49
CA SER A 296 -2.16 0.30 -5.46
C SER A 296 -0.80 0.03 -6.10
N LYS A 297 0.26 -0.07 -5.28
CA LYS A 297 1.59 -0.47 -5.77
C LYS A 297 1.52 -1.85 -6.46
N ALA A 298 0.67 -2.75 -5.97
CA ALA A 298 0.45 -4.05 -6.59
C ALA A 298 -0.22 -3.95 -7.96
N THR A 299 -1.31 -3.18 -8.10
CA THR A 299 -1.99 -3.06 -9.40
C THR A 299 -1.12 -2.33 -10.43
N GLY A 300 -0.37 -1.30 -10.00
CA GLY A 300 0.60 -0.62 -10.84
C GLY A 300 1.76 -1.52 -11.28
N LEU A 301 2.29 -2.35 -10.39
CA LEU A 301 3.35 -3.31 -10.74
C LEU A 301 2.84 -4.37 -11.73
N ALA A 302 1.63 -4.89 -11.51
CA ALA A 302 1.01 -5.84 -12.43
C ALA A 302 0.84 -5.24 -13.84
N ALA A 303 0.41 -3.97 -13.92
CA ALA A 303 0.30 -3.25 -15.19
C ALA A 303 1.65 -3.05 -15.88
N LEU A 304 2.71 -2.79 -15.11
CA LEU A 304 4.08 -2.64 -15.62
C LEU A 304 4.65 -3.96 -16.18
N LEU A 305 4.40 -5.09 -15.50
CA LEU A 305 5.02 -6.36 -15.86
C LEU A 305 4.34 -7.04 -17.05
N GLY A 306 3.01 -6.93 -17.19
CA GLY A 306 2.26 -7.29 -18.41
C GLY A 306 2.44 -8.72 -18.96
N GLY A 307 3.07 -9.64 -18.21
CA GLY A 307 3.53 -10.95 -18.70
C GLY A 307 3.68 -11.99 -17.59
N PRO A 308 4.18 -13.21 -17.89
CA PRO A 308 4.29 -14.30 -16.92
C PRO A 308 5.15 -13.89 -15.71
N ALA A 309 4.75 -14.33 -14.51
CA ALA A 309 5.32 -13.88 -13.26
C ALA A 309 6.77 -14.36 -13.09
N ASP A 310 7.71 -13.45 -13.30
CA ASP A 310 9.03 -13.49 -12.69
C ASP A 310 8.86 -13.52 -11.16
N PRO A 311 9.73 -14.25 -10.42
CA PRO A 311 9.62 -14.28 -8.97
C PRO A 311 9.71 -12.87 -8.38
N LEU A 312 8.75 -12.54 -7.53
CA LEU A 312 8.55 -11.22 -6.97
C LEU A 312 9.06 -11.15 -5.53
N VAL A 313 10.04 -10.27 -5.32
CA VAL A 313 10.57 -9.91 -4.00
C VAL A 313 10.13 -8.50 -3.66
N VAL A 314 9.52 -8.31 -2.49
CA VAL A 314 8.99 -7.01 -2.06
C VAL A 314 9.59 -6.57 -0.74
N PHE A 315 9.96 -5.29 -0.66
CA PHE A 315 10.35 -4.60 0.56
C PHE A 315 9.43 -3.41 0.81
N GLY A 316 8.85 -3.32 2.00
CA GLY A 316 7.93 -2.23 2.38
C GLY A 316 7.78 -2.12 3.89
N ASN A 317 7.07 -1.11 4.35
CA ASN A 317 6.89 -0.83 5.78
C ASN A 317 5.51 -0.27 6.15
N ASP A 318 4.71 0.21 5.19
CA ASP A 318 3.48 0.95 5.47
C ASP A 318 2.24 0.37 4.77
N LEU A 319 1.06 0.91 5.09
CA LEU A 319 -0.23 0.42 4.63
C LEU A 319 -0.34 0.29 3.10
N ASN A 320 0.25 1.24 2.35
CA ASN A 320 0.26 1.22 0.89
C ASN A 320 1.17 0.12 0.29
N ASP A 321 1.99 -0.55 1.11
CA ASP A 321 2.79 -1.72 0.72
C ASP A 321 2.08 -3.04 0.98
N GLN A 322 1.13 -3.08 1.91
CA GLN A 322 0.58 -4.32 2.44
C GLN A 322 0.00 -5.23 1.34
N ASP A 323 -0.67 -4.63 0.36
CA ASP A 323 -1.23 -5.34 -0.79
C ASP A 323 -0.12 -5.99 -1.65
N LEU A 324 0.95 -5.23 -1.94
CA LEU A 324 2.09 -5.71 -2.72
C LEU A 324 2.90 -6.77 -1.95
N LEU A 325 3.09 -6.61 -0.65
CA LEU A 325 3.73 -7.59 0.24
C LEU A 325 2.95 -8.92 0.26
N GLY A 326 1.61 -8.87 0.27
CA GLY A 326 0.79 -10.07 0.19
C GLY A 326 0.91 -10.81 -1.14
N HIS A 327 1.11 -10.08 -2.25
CA HIS A 327 1.28 -10.68 -3.58
C HIS A 327 2.67 -11.26 -3.83
N ALA A 328 3.69 -10.82 -3.09
CA ALA A 328 5.07 -11.25 -3.26
C ALA A 328 5.28 -12.77 -3.09
N ASP A 329 6.25 -13.33 -3.81
CA ASP A 329 6.77 -14.68 -3.54
C ASP A 329 7.62 -14.69 -2.28
N MET A 330 8.30 -13.58 -2.02
CA MET A 330 8.99 -13.31 -0.76
C MET A 330 8.87 -11.84 -0.40
N ALA A 331 8.49 -11.57 0.84
CA ALA A 331 8.26 -10.23 1.34
C ALA A 331 9.16 -9.92 2.54
N VAL A 332 9.60 -8.67 2.62
CA VAL A 332 10.34 -8.13 3.75
C VAL A 332 9.61 -6.90 4.28
N VAL A 333 9.15 -6.96 5.52
CA VAL A 333 8.62 -5.81 6.25
C VAL A 333 9.77 -5.15 7.01
N VAL A 334 9.97 -3.86 6.81
CA VAL A 334 11.02 -3.07 7.46
C VAL A 334 10.44 -2.29 8.65
N GLY A 335 11.09 -2.36 9.81
CA GLY A 335 10.67 -1.65 11.02
C GLY A 335 9.49 -2.33 11.73
N ASP A 336 8.66 -1.53 12.38
CA ASP A 336 7.57 -1.98 13.27
C ASP A 336 6.17 -1.79 12.68
N GLY A 337 6.07 -1.22 11.48
CA GLY A 337 4.81 -1.05 10.76
C GLY A 337 4.14 -2.36 10.40
N LEU A 338 2.85 -2.32 10.04
CA LEU A 338 2.07 -3.49 9.62
C LEU A 338 2.12 -4.69 10.61
N PRO A 339 1.64 -4.54 11.85
CA PRO A 339 1.68 -5.62 12.84
C PRO A 339 1.04 -6.91 12.33
N GLY A 340 1.67 -8.05 12.61
CA GLY A 340 1.11 -9.37 12.33
C GLY A 340 1.22 -9.83 10.87
N VAL A 341 1.76 -9.01 9.95
CA VAL A 341 1.95 -9.42 8.55
C VAL A 341 3.03 -10.51 8.42
N GLU A 342 4.01 -10.55 9.32
CA GLU A 342 5.01 -11.62 9.43
C GLU A 342 4.43 -12.99 9.82
N ARG A 343 3.13 -13.08 10.12
CA ARG A 343 2.44 -14.37 10.32
C ARG A 343 2.15 -15.09 9.01
N ALA A 344 2.20 -14.41 7.87
CA ALA A 344 2.22 -15.05 6.57
C ALA A 344 3.64 -15.58 6.30
N GLY A 345 3.80 -16.89 6.04
CA GLY A 345 5.10 -17.55 6.01
C GLY A 345 6.07 -17.08 4.92
N HIS A 346 5.62 -16.34 3.91
CA HIS A 346 6.49 -15.71 2.91
C HIS A 346 7.02 -14.33 3.33
N VAL A 347 6.56 -13.80 4.46
CA VAL A 347 6.93 -12.49 4.99
C VAL A 347 7.92 -12.64 6.13
N ARG A 348 8.97 -11.83 6.10
CA ARG A 348 9.97 -11.72 7.17
C ARG A 348 10.12 -10.26 7.59
N ARG A 349 10.31 -10.02 8.88
CA ARG A 349 10.54 -8.68 9.42
C ARG A 349 12.03 -8.41 9.63
N VAL A 350 12.48 -7.20 9.34
CA VAL A 350 13.84 -6.72 9.61
C VAL A 350 13.81 -5.36 10.28
N ALA A 351 14.88 -5.02 11.02
CA ALA A 351 15.00 -3.70 11.64
C ALA A 351 15.10 -2.60 10.57
N ALA A 352 14.51 -1.43 10.87
CA ALA A 352 14.65 -0.20 10.10
C ALA A 352 16.06 0.40 10.26
N GLN A 353 17.05 -0.31 9.71
CA GLN A 353 18.47 0.04 9.79
C GLN A 353 19.15 -0.28 8.47
N ASP A 354 19.98 0.65 7.98
CA ASP A 354 20.72 0.53 6.72
C ASP A 354 21.40 -0.84 6.55
N GLY A 355 22.12 -1.30 7.57
CA GLY A 355 22.80 -2.59 7.53
C GLY A 355 21.87 -3.81 7.45
N ALA A 356 20.74 -3.78 8.16
CA ALA A 356 19.78 -4.87 8.18
C ALA A 356 19.05 -5.00 6.84
N VAL A 357 18.60 -3.87 6.28
CA VAL A 357 17.93 -3.82 4.97
C VAL A 357 18.90 -4.21 3.85
N ALA A 358 20.14 -3.71 3.87
CA ALA A 358 21.16 -4.09 2.89
C ALA A 358 21.45 -5.61 2.91
N MET A 359 21.55 -6.21 4.09
CA MET A 359 21.76 -7.65 4.22
C MET A 359 20.56 -8.45 3.69
N ALA A 360 19.34 -8.02 4.02
CA ALA A 360 18.12 -8.65 3.54
C ALA A 360 18.00 -8.57 2.02
N LEU A 361 18.31 -7.42 1.41
CA LEU A 361 18.34 -7.24 -0.05
C LEU A 361 19.30 -8.24 -0.73
N ARG A 362 20.52 -8.39 -0.19
CA ARG A 362 21.51 -9.36 -0.74
C ARG A 362 21.00 -10.80 -0.65
N GLN A 363 20.45 -11.19 0.50
CA GLN A 363 19.92 -12.55 0.71
C GLN A 363 18.67 -12.83 -0.13
N ALA A 364 17.89 -11.79 -0.44
CA ALA A 364 16.64 -11.94 -1.14
C ALA A 364 16.80 -12.27 -2.63
N VAL A 365 17.92 -11.86 -3.22
CA VAL A 365 18.17 -11.97 -4.66
C VAL A 365 19.41 -12.83 -4.95
N GLY A 366 20.05 -13.34 -3.90
CA GLY A 366 21.29 -14.12 -3.91
C GLY A 366 21.14 -15.53 -4.45
#